data_AF-A0A7X0GYR0-F1
#
_entry.id   AF-A0A7X0GYR0-F1
#
_cell.length_a   1.000
_cell.length_b   1.000
_cell.length_c   1.000
_cell.angle_alpha   90.00
_cell.angle_beta   90.00
_cell.angle_gamma   90.00
#
_symmetry.space_group_name_H-M   'P 1'
#
loop_
_entity.id
_entity.type
_entity.pdbx_description
1 polymer ?
#
loop_
_entity_poly.entity_id
_entity_poly.type
_entity_poly.pdbx_seq_one_letter_code
_entity_poly.pdbx_strand_id
1 'polypeptide(L)' 'MIVRNHQSEARRPLKPLVPAAVPKERVQRRWSEYEIMQLKDYLAQGYRFSRIAKKLGRSRNSVIGYAWRNCR' A
#
# COMPACT_ATOMS: atom_id res chain seq x y z
N MET A 1 18.68 -2.01 -62.01
CA MET A 1 19.44 -1.61 -60.81
C MET A 1 18.44 -1.20 -59.71
N ILE A 2 18.50 -1.91 -58.58
CA ILE A 2 18.36 -1.51 -57.15
C ILE A 2 17.81 -0.09 -56.90
N VAL A 3 16.86 0.23 -55.99
CA VAL A 3 16.62 -0.30 -54.64
C VAL A 3 15.16 -0.03 -54.22
N ARG A 4 14.54 -0.99 -53.51
CA ARG A 4 13.31 -0.82 -52.73
C ARG A 4 13.58 0.13 -51.55
N ASN A 5 13.00 1.33 -51.50
CA ASN A 5 13.08 2.14 -50.29
C ASN A 5 11.97 1.73 -49.32
N HIS A 6 12.33 0.80 -48.45
CA HIS A 6 11.52 0.23 -47.39
C HIS A 6 11.82 1.01 -46.10
N GLN A 7 11.11 2.10 -45.81
CA GLN A 7 11.18 2.73 -44.49
C GLN A 7 9.80 2.78 -43.85
N SER A 8 9.49 1.66 -43.19
CA SER A 8 8.50 1.56 -42.14
C SER A 8 9.11 2.17 -40.89
N GLU A 9 8.59 3.28 -40.37
CA GLU A 9 8.75 3.61 -38.95
C GLU A 9 7.49 4.31 -38.46
N ALA A 10 6.50 3.51 -38.06
CA ALA A 10 5.40 3.97 -37.23
C ALA A 10 6.01 4.50 -35.92
N ARG A 11 6.14 5.83 -35.81
CA ARG A 11 6.56 6.49 -34.57
C ARG A 11 5.55 6.15 -33.48
N ARG A 12 5.85 5.15 -32.64
CA ARG A 12 5.12 4.94 -31.39
C ARG A 12 5.17 6.26 -30.62
N PRO A 13 4.04 6.85 -30.21
CA PRO A 13 4.08 8.04 -29.39
C PRO A 13 4.80 7.68 -28.08
N LEU A 14 5.87 8.43 -27.80
CA LEU A 14 6.60 8.33 -26.54
C LEU A 14 5.59 8.61 -25.41
N LYS A 15 5.39 7.63 -24.52
CA LYS A 15 4.60 7.84 -23.30
C LYS A 15 5.18 9.05 -22.57
N PRO A 16 4.36 10.00 -22.08
CA PRO A 16 4.88 11.14 -21.35
C PRO A 16 5.69 10.66 -20.16
N LEU A 17 6.92 11.17 -20.07
CA LEU A 17 7.80 10.98 -18.92
C LEU A 17 7.18 11.75 -17.75
N VAL A 18 6.23 11.13 -17.06
CA VAL A 18 5.78 11.61 -15.75
C VAL A 18 6.99 11.62 -14.81
N PRO A 19 7.16 12.66 -13.96
CA PRO A 19 8.26 12.69 -13.01
C PRO A 19 8.18 11.44 -12.14
N ALA A 20 9.33 10.78 -11.98
CA ALA A 20 9.49 9.55 -11.23
C ALA A 20 8.67 9.59 -9.93
N ALA A 21 7.90 8.52 -9.72
CA ALA A 21 7.01 8.32 -8.59
C ALA A 21 7.54 8.98 -7.30
N VAL A 22 6.83 10.00 -6.84
CA VAL A 22 7.14 10.71 -5.59
C VAL A 22 7.28 9.66 -4.47
N PRO A 23 8.38 9.65 -3.70
CA PRO A 23 8.52 8.77 -2.56
C PRO A 23 7.33 9.03 -1.62
N LYS A 24 6.47 8.03 -1.42
CA LYS A 24 5.39 8.13 -0.44
C LYS A 24 6.02 8.20 0.94
N GLU A 25 6.12 9.39 1.52
CA GLU A 25 6.56 9.57 2.89
C GLU A 25 5.77 8.63 3.81
N ARG A 26 6.49 7.77 4.52
CA ARG A 26 5.89 6.84 5.48
C ARG A 26 5.60 7.58 6.76
N VAL A 27 4.55 8.41 6.76
CA VAL A 27 4.05 9.03 7.98
C VAL A 27 3.63 7.92 8.94
N GLN A 28 4.40 7.74 10.01
CA GLN A 28 4.06 6.79 11.07
C GLN A 28 2.86 7.34 11.85
N ARG A 29 1.65 6.98 11.44
CA ARG A 29 0.44 7.33 12.18
C ARG A 29 0.47 6.69 13.56
N ARG A 30 0.42 7.49 14.63
CA ARG A 30 0.24 7.00 16.00
C ARG A 30 -1.11 6.29 16.14
N TRP A 31 -1.21 5.36 17.08
CA TRP A 31 -2.47 4.70 17.41
C TRP A 31 -3.31 5.62 18.29
N SER A 32 -4.53 5.89 17.87
CA SER A 32 -5.49 6.63 18.69
C SER A 32 -6.14 5.72 19.73
N GLU A 33 -6.62 6.28 20.84
CA GLU A 33 -7.33 5.53 21.89
C GLU A 33 -8.54 4.76 21.33
N TYR A 34 -9.28 5.38 20.40
CA TYR A 34 -10.39 4.72 19.71
C TYR A 34 -9.94 3.50 18.90
N GLU A 35 -8.85 3.62 18.11
CA GLU A 35 -8.29 2.48 17.37
C GLU A 35 -7.80 1.37 18.30
N ILE A 36 -7.26 1.73 19.47
CA ILE A 36 -6.80 0.78 20.49
C ILE A 36 -7.98 0.02 21.09
N MET A 37 -9.05 0.74 21.45
CA MET A 37 -10.28 0.14 21.98
C MET A 37 -10.89 -0.85 20.97
N GLN A 38 -11.01 -0.43 19.71
CA GLN A 38 -11.51 -1.27 18.62
C GLN A 38 -10.61 -2.49 18.38
N LEU A 39 -9.29 -2.32 18.41
CA LEU A 39 -8.35 -3.43 18.27
C LEU A 39 -8.56 -4.48 19.37
N LYS A 40 -8.69 -4.05 20.63
CA LYS A 40 -8.92 -4.95 21.77
C LYS A 40 -10.25 -5.69 21.64
N ASP A 41 -11.32 -4.99 21.28
CA ASP A 41 -12.64 -5.58 21.03
C ASP A 41 -12.59 -6.65 19.93
N TYR A 42 -11.98 -6.34 18.78
CA TYR A 42 -11.86 -7.31 17.69
C TYR A 42 -10.97 -8.52 18.05
N LEU A 43 -9.93 -8.34 18.86
CA LEU A 43 -9.11 -9.44 19.35
C LEU A 43 -9.89 -10.33 20.31
N ALA A 44 -10.68 -9.75 21.22
CA ALA A 44 -11.56 -10.50 22.13
C ALA A 44 -12.61 -11.32 21.35
N GLN A 45 -13.10 -10.79 20.23
CA GLN A 45 -14.00 -11.51 19.33
C GLN A 45 -13.29 -12.54 18.43
N GLY A 46 -11.96 -12.71 18.53
CA GLY A 46 -11.19 -13.70 17.76
C GLY A 46 -10.97 -13.33 16.29
N TYR A 47 -11.07 -12.05 15.92
CA TYR A 47 -10.86 -11.64 14.54
C TYR A 47 -9.40 -11.83 14.12
N ARG A 48 -9.21 -12.30 12.88
CA ARG A 48 -7.88 -12.36 12.26
C ARG A 48 -7.32 -10.96 12.01
N PHE A 49 -6.02 -10.77 12.26
CA PHE A 49 -5.32 -9.48 12.07
C PHE A 49 -5.53 -8.84 10.69
N SER A 50 -5.67 -9.63 9.63
CA SER A 50 -5.96 -9.13 8.28
C SER A 50 -7.32 -8.45 8.16
N ARG A 51 -8.33 -8.95 8.88
CA ARG A 51 -9.68 -8.36 8.92
C ARG A 51 -9.70 -7.10 9.78
N ILE A 52 -8.99 -7.13 10.91
CA ILE A 52 -8.83 -5.96 11.80
C ILE A 52 -8.13 -4.82 11.05
N ALA A 53 -7.05 -5.11 10.33
CA ALA A 53 -6.33 -4.14 9.52
C ALA A 53 -7.24 -3.42 8.51
N LYS A 54 -8.12 -4.17 7.83
CA LYS A 54 -9.11 -3.60 6.90
C LYS A 54 -10.12 -2.69 7.63
N LYS A 55 -10.61 -3.10 8.80
CA LYS A 55 -11.56 -2.30 9.59
C LYS A 55 -10.95 -1.01 10.13
N LEU A 56 -9.69 -1.04 10.53
CA LEU A 56 -8.98 0.12 11.08
C LEU A 56 -8.28 0.98 10.01
N GLY A 57 -8.29 0.58 8.74
CA GLY A 57 -7.55 1.28 7.69
C GLY A 57 -6.03 1.29 7.90
N ARG A 58 -5.50 0.25 8.57
CA ARG A 58 -4.06 0.08 8.89
C ARG A 58 -3.46 -1.08 8.11
N SER A 59 -2.14 -1.15 8.08
CA SER A 59 -1.45 -2.33 7.52
C SER A 59 -1.49 -3.49 8.52
N ARG A 60 -1.57 -4.73 8.00
CA ARG A 60 -1.54 -5.95 8.82
C ARG A 60 -0.33 -5.99 9.76
N ASN A 61 0.86 -5.62 9.26
CA ASN A 61 2.08 -5.61 10.06
C ASN A 61 2.03 -4.57 11.18
N SER A 62 1.42 -3.40 10.95
CA SER A 62 1.21 -2.39 12.00
C SER A 62 0.31 -2.93 13.10
N VAL A 63 -0.77 -3.63 12.75
CA VAL A 63 -1.70 -4.24 13.71
C VAL A 63 -1.01 -5.32 14.53
N ILE A 64 -0.27 -6.23 13.87
CA ILE A 64 0.52 -7.27 14.55
C ILE A 64 1.53 -6.63 15.50
N GLY A 65 2.39 -5.74 14.99
CA GLY A 65 3.41 -5.11 15.83
C GLY A 65 2.84 -4.34 17.01
N TYR A 66 1.64 -3.77 16.89
CA TYR A 66 0.98 -3.13 18.03
C TYR A 66 0.38 -4.14 19.01
N ALA A 67 -0.37 -5.13 18.53
CA ALA A 67 -0.99 -6.16 19.36
C ALA A 67 0.03 -6.94 20.18
N TRP A 68 1.16 -7.32 19.58
CA TRP A 68 2.23 -8.03 20.28
C TRP A 68 2.89 -7.20 21.39
N ARG A 69 2.94 -5.87 21.25
CA ARG A 69 3.52 -4.96 22.24
C ARG A 69 2.58 -4.59 23.38
N ASN A 70 1.26 -4.60 23.14
CA ASN A 70 0.26 -4.03 24.06
C ASN A 70 -0.74 -5.04 24.64
N CYS A 71 -0.75 -6.30 24.17
CA CYS A 71 -1.68 -7.34 24.62
C CYS A 71 -1.00 -8.54 25.29
N ARG A 72 0.19 -8.35 25.89
CA ARG A 72 0.83 -9.35 26.76
C ARG A 72 0.42 -9.12 28.21
#